data_AF-A0A9C6T2I9-F1
#
_entry.id   AF-A0A9C6T2I9-F1
#
_cell.length_a   1.000
_cell.length_b   1.000
_cell.length_c   1.000
_cell.angle_alpha   90.00
_cell.angle_beta   90.00
_cell.angle_gamma   90.00
#
_symmetry.space_group_name_H-M   'P 1'
#
loop_
_entity.id
_entity.type
_entity.pdbx_description
1 polymer ?
#
loop_
_entity_poly.entity_id
_entity_poly.type
_entity_poly.pdbx_seq_one_letter_code
_entity_poly.pdbx_strand_id
1 'polypeptide(L)'
;MPPKLFRRRAEELHEALQTRLQDAGQQFQLQLQLNALGPPRRGAFELSFAIQPTTVVSEQRPLWSGLKRTPRAQKFPDPDAMCQQIIEAYEELAKHKTNKRKRESNTSPSSSPTTAPSTSTSAKRRKKEK
;
A
#
# COMPACT_ATOMS: atom_id res chain seq x y z
N MET A 1 -18.67 12.11 11.98
CA MET A 1 -18.40 11.00 12.93
C MET A 1 -18.68 9.68 12.22
N PRO A 2 -17.67 8.85 11.91
CA PRO A 2 -17.93 7.50 11.39
C PRO A 2 -18.78 6.72 12.42
N PRO A 3 -19.70 5.83 11.98
CA PRO A 3 -20.57 5.12 12.90
C PRO A 3 -19.71 4.30 13.88
N LYS A 4 -19.96 4.43 15.19
CA LYS A 4 -19.20 3.77 16.28
C LYS A 4 -18.95 2.27 16.04
N LEU A 5 -19.82 1.61 15.28
CA LEU A 5 -19.73 0.20 14.92
C LEU A 5 -18.51 -0.17 14.05
N PHE A 6 -18.17 0.63 13.03
CA PHE A 6 -17.07 0.27 12.12
C PHE A 6 -15.70 0.38 12.81
N ARG A 7 -15.55 1.39 13.66
CA ARG A 7 -14.35 1.55 14.49
C ARG A 7 -14.21 0.40 15.47
N ARG A 8 -15.27 0.10 16.23
CA ARG A 8 -15.28 -1.02 17.18
C ARG A 8 -14.95 -2.36 16.49
N ARG A 9 -15.52 -2.62 15.31
CA ARG A 9 -15.19 -3.82 14.53
C ARG A 9 -13.74 -3.87 14.05
N ALA A 10 -13.15 -2.73 13.71
CA ALA A 10 -11.74 -2.67 13.33
C ALA A 10 -10.83 -2.96 14.54
N GLU A 11 -11.18 -2.43 15.72
CA GLU A 11 -10.48 -2.71 16.98
C GLU A 11 -10.60 -4.19 17.38
N GLU A 12 -11.81 -4.75 17.39
CA GLU A 12 -12.05 -6.18 17.67
C GLU A 12 -11.28 -7.10 16.70
N LEU A 13 -11.23 -6.74 15.41
CA LEU A 13 -10.48 -7.51 14.42
C LEU A 13 -8.97 -7.40 14.63
N HIS A 14 -8.47 -6.23 15.04
CA HIS A 14 -7.05 -6.05 15.36
C HIS A 14 -6.62 -6.88 16.56
N GLU A 15 -7.41 -6.89 17.64
CA GLU A 15 -7.16 -7.72 18.83
C GLU A 15 -7.19 -9.22 18.50
N ALA A 16 -8.17 -9.65 17.68
CA ALA A 16 -8.26 -11.03 17.21
C ALA A 16 -7.02 -11.41 16.40
N LEU A 17 -6.60 -10.56 15.45
CA LEU A 17 -5.39 -10.80 14.64
C LEU A 17 -4.12 -10.86 15.48
N GLN A 18 -3.96 -9.97 16.47
CA GLN A 18 -2.79 -10.00 17.35
C GLN A 18 -2.71 -11.32 18.13
N THR A 19 -3.84 -11.75 18.73
CA THR A 19 -3.91 -13.02 19.45
C THR A 19 -3.55 -14.19 18.54
N ARG A 20 -4.15 -14.27 17.35
CA ARG A 20 -3.89 -15.36 16.39
C ARG A 20 -2.45 -15.40 15.89
N LEU A 21 -1.84 -14.24 15.64
CA LEU A 21 -0.44 -14.17 15.22
C LEU A 21 0.51 -14.60 16.33
N GLN A 22 0.19 -14.26 17.58
CA GLN A 22 0.94 -14.70 18.75
C GLN A 22 0.83 -16.22 18.92
N ASP A 23 -0.37 -16.79 18.78
CA ASP A 23 -0.61 -18.24 18.80
C ASP A 23 0.15 -18.95 17.66
N ALA A 24 0.27 -18.30 16.49
CA ALA A 24 1.03 -18.79 15.35
C ALA A 24 2.56 -18.60 15.50
N GLY A 25 3.05 -18.07 16.62
CA GLY A 25 4.47 -17.88 16.90
C GLY A 25 5.14 -16.75 16.12
N GLN A 26 4.37 -15.81 15.57
CA GLN A 26 4.94 -14.66 14.86
C GLN A 26 5.55 -13.67 15.85
N GLN A 27 6.77 -13.20 15.55
CA GLN A 27 7.52 -12.29 16.43
C GLN A 27 7.28 -10.80 16.14
N PHE A 28 6.46 -10.47 15.14
CA PHE A 28 6.16 -9.09 14.79
C PHE A 28 4.86 -8.61 15.47
N GLN A 29 4.81 -7.31 15.79
CA GLN A 29 3.62 -6.68 16.36
C GLN A 29 2.82 -5.95 15.28
N LEU A 30 1.51 -6.19 15.24
CA LEU A 30 0.60 -5.43 14.39
C LEU A 30 0.19 -4.11 15.03
N GLN A 31 0.22 -3.03 14.23
CA GLN A 31 -0.34 -1.73 14.59
C GLN A 31 -1.61 -1.45 13.77
N LEU A 32 -2.67 -0.99 14.43
CA LEU A 32 -3.90 -0.55 13.76
C LEU A 32 -3.80 0.91 13.34
N GLN A 33 -3.97 1.18 12.05
CA GLN A 33 -4.06 2.54 11.51
C GLN A 33 -5.43 2.75 10.87
N LEU A 34 -6.23 3.65 11.44
CA LEU A 34 -7.56 3.96 10.93
C LEU A 34 -7.48 5.14 9.96
N ASN A 35 -8.07 4.97 8.76
CA ASN A 35 -8.27 6.06 7.79
C ASN A 35 -6.97 6.81 7.41
N ALA A 36 -5.85 6.08 7.28
CA ALA A 36 -4.53 6.62 6.94
C ALA A 36 -4.52 7.49 5.67
N LEU A 37 -5.38 7.13 4.72
CA LEU A 37 -5.47 7.71 3.38
C LEU A 37 -6.52 8.84 3.28
N GLY A 38 -7.04 9.29 4.42
CA GLY A 38 -8.08 10.32 4.50
C GLY A 38 -9.46 9.76 4.83
N PRO A 39 -10.54 10.53 4.57
CA PRO A 39 -11.86 10.21 5.07
C PRO A 39 -12.38 8.85 4.54
N PRO A 40 -13.03 8.04 5.39
CA PRO A 40 -13.53 6.73 4.98
C PRO A 40 -14.63 6.86 3.92
N ARG A 41 -14.60 5.96 2.93
CA ARG A 41 -15.68 5.82 1.95
C ARG A 41 -16.98 5.40 2.65
N ARG A 42 -18.10 6.02 2.28
CA ARG A 42 -19.39 5.81 2.95
C ARG A 42 -19.79 4.34 2.92
N GLY A 43 -19.88 3.73 4.10
CA GLY A 43 -20.27 2.33 4.27
C GLY A 43 -19.23 1.31 3.85
N ALA A 44 -18.00 1.71 3.54
CA ALA A 44 -16.92 0.78 3.23
C ALA A 44 -16.22 0.28 4.51
N PHE A 45 -15.67 -0.92 4.44
CA PHE A 45 -14.71 -1.45 5.39
C PHE A 45 -13.56 -2.02 4.56
N GLU A 46 -12.38 -1.40 4.63
CA GLU A 46 -11.24 -1.74 3.81
C GLU A 46 -10.04 -1.99 4.71
N LEU A 47 -9.28 -3.03 4.39
CA LEU A 47 -8.14 -3.46 5.18
C LEU A 47 -6.94 -3.62 4.25
N SER A 48 -5.85 -2.95 4.61
CA SER A 48 -4.58 -3.03 3.90
C SER A 48 -3.46 -3.30 4.90
N PHE A 49 -2.41 -3.97 4.43
CA PHE A 49 -1.27 -4.37 5.23
C PHE A 49 0.01 -3.75 4.67
N ALA A 50 0.88 -3.28 5.57
CA ALA A 50 2.21 -2.82 5.24
C ALA A 50 3.17 -3.27 6.34
N ILE A 51 4.41 -3.58 5.97
CA ILE A 51 5.46 -3.97 6.94
C ILE A 51 5.89 -2.79 7.80
N GLN A 52 5.90 -1.60 7.20
CA GLN A 52 6.23 -0.37 7.89
C GLN A 52 5.00 0.54 7.90
N PRO A 53 4.74 1.27 8.99
CA PRO A 53 3.70 2.29 9.02
C PRO A 53 3.91 3.29 7.89
N THR A 54 2.95 3.40 6.99
CA THR A 54 3.04 4.25 5.80
C THR A 54 1.68 4.85 5.47
N THR A 55 1.68 6.08 4.98
CA THR A 55 0.51 6.75 4.41
C THR A 55 0.48 6.68 2.88
N VAL A 56 1.45 5.99 2.27
CA VAL A 56 1.58 5.84 0.83
C VAL A 56 0.81 4.61 0.36
N VAL A 57 -0.24 4.80 -0.44
CA VAL A 57 -1.12 3.72 -0.93
C VAL A 57 -0.35 2.62 -1.65
N SER A 58 0.66 2.96 -2.46
CA SER A 58 1.43 2.00 -3.25
C SER A 58 2.31 1.08 -2.42
N GLU A 59 2.60 1.45 -1.17
CA GLU A 59 3.39 0.64 -0.24
C GLU A 59 2.50 -0.30 0.61
N GLN A 60 1.18 -0.08 0.58
CA GLN A 60 0.21 -0.89 1.27
C GLN A 60 -0.34 -1.97 0.34
N ARG A 61 -0.37 -3.22 0.82
CA ARG A 61 -1.02 -4.33 0.14
C ARG A 61 -2.49 -4.38 0.54
N PRO A 62 -3.44 -4.21 -0.40
CA PRO A 62 -4.85 -4.37 -0.08
C PRO A 62 -5.15 -5.84 0.25
N LEU A 63 -5.69 -6.10 1.43
CA LEU A 63 -6.09 -7.45 1.87
C LEU A 63 -7.59 -7.67 1.69
N TRP A 64 -8.39 -6.65 1.97
CA TRP A 64 -9.84 -6.76 1.92
C TRP A 64 -10.53 -5.46 1.52
N SER A 65 -11.59 -5.58 0.73
CA SER A 65 -12.56 -4.50 0.53
C SER A 65 -13.99 -5.02 0.70
N GLY A 66 -14.68 -4.45 1.67
CA GLY A 66 -16.10 -4.62 1.91
C GLY A 66 -16.96 -3.69 1.06
N LEU A 67 -16.39 -2.91 0.13
CA LEU A 67 -17.16 -1.92 -0.64
C LEU A 67 -18.24 -2.57 -1.52
N LYS A 68 -17.91 -3.67 -2.21
CA LYS A 68 -18.81 -4.39 -3.13
C LYS A 68 -19.58 -5.55 -2.48
N ARG A 69 -19.45 -5.74 -1.15
CA ARG A 69 -20.04 -6.89 -0.45
C ARG A 69 -21.41 -6.55 0.14
N THR A 70 -22.42 -7.31 -0.28
CA THR A 70 -23.81 -7.25 0.18
C THR A 70 -24.29 -8.67 0.46
N PRO A 71 -24.83 -9.00 1.65
CA PRO A 71 -25.35 -8.11 2.70
C PRO A 71 -24.28 -7.47 3.62
N ARG A 72 -24.69 -6.50 4.46
CA ARG A 72 -23.79 -5.70 5.34
C ARG A 72 -22.89 -6.55 6.25
N ALA A 73 -23.37 -7.71 6.70
CA ALA A 73 -22.59 -8.65 7.52
C ALA A 73 -21.31 -9.12 6.81
N GLN A 74 -21.36 -9.26 5.48
CA GLN A 74 -20.25 -9.74 4.66
C GLN A 74 -19.19 -8.66 4.38
N LYS A 75 -19.36 -7.45 4.94
CA LYS A 75 -18.36 -6.37 4.83
C LYS A 75 -17.14 -6.61 5.71
N PHE A 76 -17.30 -7.37 6.79
CA PHE A 76 -16.23 -7.69 7.72
C PHE A 76 -15.58 -9.01 7.32
N PRO A 77 -14.25 -9.05 7.20
CA PRO A 77 -13.56 -10.29 6.93
C PRO A 77 -13.52 -11.22 8.15
N ASP A 78 -13.27 -12.50 7.88
CA ASP A 78 -12.98 -13.49 8.91
C ASP A 78 -11.55 -13.31 9.46
N PRO A 79 -11.34 -13.30 10.78
CA PRO A 79 -10.04 -13.02 11.38
C PRO A 79 -9.00 -14.10 11.06
N ASP A 80 -9.40 -15.37 10.95
CA ASP A 80 -8.47 -16.47 10.68
C ASP A 80 -7.97 -16.39 9.24
N ALA A 81 -8.87 -16.12 8.30
CA ALA A 81 -8.52 -15.87 6.90
C ALA A 81 -7.60 -14.65 6.72
N MET A 82 -7.83 -13.57 7.48
CA MET A 82 -6.96 -12.39 7.44
C MET A 82 -5.59 -12.66 8.05
N CYS A 83 -5.51 -13.43 9.12
CA CYS A 83 -4.26 -13.83 9.74
C CYS A 83 -3.37 -14.58 8.74
N GLN A 84 -3.93 -15.58 8.04
CA GLN A 84 -3.21 -16.33 7.00
C GLN A 84 -2.67 -15.40 5.90
N GLN A 85 -3.50 -14.49 5.38
CA GLN A 85 -3.06 -13.55 4.34
C GLN A 85 -1.96 -12.60 4.82
N ILE A 86 -1.98 -12.18 6.08
CA ILE A 86 -0.92 -11.33 6.67
C ILE A 86 0.39 -12.10 6.76
N ILE A 87 0.36 -13.36 7.23
CA ILE A 87 1.55 -14.21 7.33
C ILE A 87 2.14 -14.44 5.94
N GLU A 88 1.31 -14.84 4.97
CA GLU A 88 1.74 -15.05 3.57
C GLU A 88 2.33 -13.78 2.97
N ALA A 89 1.66 -12.63 3.13
CA ALA A 89 2.14 -11.36 2.62
C ALA A 89 3.48 -10.96 3.27
N TYR A 90 3.61 -11.15 4.59
CA TYR A 90 4.84 -10.87 5.33
C TYR A 90 6.01 -11.74 4.85
N GLU A 91 5.79 -13.05 4.69
CA GLU A 91 6.80 -13.97 4.18
C GLU A 91 7.22 -13.65 2.73
N GLU A 92 6.26 -13.35 1.85
CA GLU A 92 6.52 -13.01 0.45
C GLU A 92 7.40 -11.75 0.34
N LEU A 93 7.07 -10.72 1.13
CA LEU A 93 7.84 -9.49 1.20
C LEU A 93 9.23 -9.71 1.83
N ALA A 94 9.36 -10.60 2.82
CA ALA A 94 10.65 -10.98 3.38
C ALA A 94 11.54 -11.68 2.35
N LYS A 95 10.97 -12.60 1.54
CA LYS A 95 11.64 -13.29 0.43
C LYS A 95 12.03 -12.34 -0.71
N HIS A 96 11.23 -11.31 -0.98
CA HIS A 96 11.56 -10.31 -1.99
C HIS A 96 12.72 -9.38 -1.60
N LYS A 97 12.89 -9.10 -0.30
CA LYS A 97 14.04 -8.32 0.21
C LYS A 97 15.37 -9.08 0.09
N THR A 98 15.39 -10.40 0.25
CA THR A 98 16.60 -11.21 0.09
C THR A 98 17.01 -11.34 -1.38
N ASN A 99 16.07 -11.45 -2.32
CA ASN A 99 16.39 -11.53 -3.75
C ASN A 99 16.92 -10.22 -4.37
N LYS A 100 16.56 -9.05 -3.83
CA LYS A 100 17.14 -7.77 -4.32
C LYS A 100 18.62 -7.60 -3.99
N ARG A 101 19.13 -8.23 -2.93
CA ARG A 101 20.56 -8.13 -2.54
C ARG A 101 21.53 -8.89 -3.46
N LYS A 102 21.04 -9.67 -4.43
CA LYS A 102 21.89 -10.42 -5.37
C LYS A 102 21.90 -9.86 -6.80
N ARG A 103 21.29 -8.69 -7.03
CA ARG A 103 21.16 -8.11 -8.38
C ARG A 103 21.64 -6.66 -8.53
N GLU A 104 22.46 -6.19 -7.59
CA GLU A 104 23.14 -4.88 -7.65
C GLU A 104 24.63 -5.04 -7.37
N SER A 105 25.29 -5.84 -8.20
CA SER A 105 26.75 -5.81 -8.30
C SER A 105 27.15 -6.21 -9.72
N ASN A 106 26.95 -5.33 -10.70
CA ASN A 106 28.02 -5.05 -11.65
C ASN A 106 27.74 -3.82 -12.54
N THR A 107 28.74 -2.95 -12.57
CA THR A 107 29.15 -2.07 -13.67
C THR A 107 28.25 -0.88 -14.05
N SER A 108 28.57 0.27 -13.46
CA SER A 108 28.76 1.50 -14.23
C SER A 108 29.81 1.27 -15.33
N PRO A 109 29.73 1.99 -16.45
CA PRO A 109 30.90 2.78 -16.80
C PRO A 109 30.56 4.24 -17.05
N SER A 110 31.36 5.07 -16.39
CA SER A 110 31.65 6.45 -16.74
C SER A 110 32.14 6.55 -18.19
N SER A 111 31.60 7.50 -18.96
CA SER A 111 32.36 8.26 -19.96
C SER A 111 31.51 9.40 -20.52
N SER A 112 31.84 10.64 -20.14
CA SER A 112 31.60 11.83 -20.96
C SER A 112 32.56 11.80 -22.17
N PRO A 113 32.27 12.44 -23.31
CA PRO A 113 32.44 13.90 -23.40
C PRO A 113 31.42 14.66 -24.28
N THR A 114 31.26 15.95 -23.95
CA THR A 114 31.21 17.14 -24.83
C THR A 114 30.63 16.99 -26.25
N THR A 115 29.58 17.75 -26.60
CA THR A 115 29.63 19.00 -27.42
C THR A 115 28.23 19.63 -27.50
N ALA A 116 28.11 20.92 -27.20
CA ALA A 116 26.97 21.79 -27.58
C ALA A 116 27.11 22.16 -29.09
N PRO A 117 26.12 22.73 -29.83
CA PRO A 117 25.55 24.04 -29.48
C PRO A 117 24.09 24.35 -29.93
N SER A 118 23.60 25.46 -29.36
CA SER A 118 22.85 26.57 -30.00
C SER A 118 21.40 26.42 -30.51
N THR A 119 20.47 26.99 -29.72
CA THR A 119 19.53 28.10 -30.02
C THR A 119 18.61 28.06 -31.26
N SER A 120 17.30 28.21 -31.01
CA SER A 120 16.46 29.34 -31.50
C SER A 120 15.01 29.19 -30.99
N THR A 121 14.59 29.94 -29.97
CA THR A 121 13.87 31.24 -30.01
C THR A 121 12.54 31.25 -30.76
N SER A 122 11.47 31.44 -29.99
CA SER A 122 10.17 31.97 -30.37
C SER A 122 10.27 33.22 -31.26
N ALA A 123 9.51 33.26 -32.37
CA ALA A 123 9.15 34.51 -33.02
C ALA A 123 7.80 34.43 -33.75
N LYS A 124 6.89 35.24 -33.24
CA LYS A 124 5.56 35.61 -33.73
C LYS A 124 5.70 36.51 -34.97
N ARG A 125 4.97 36.28 -36.07
CA ARG A 125 4.58 37.36 -37.01
C ARG A 125 3.48 36.98 -38.02
N ARG A 126 2.50 37.90 -38.10
CA ARG A 126 1.39 38.03 -39.06
C ARG A 126 1.93 38.19 -40.50
N LYS A 127 1.19 37.76 -41.54
CA LYS A 127 0.31 38.62 -42.40
C LYS A 127 -0.17 37.89 -43.67
N LYS A 128 -1.48 38.03 -43.92
CA LYS A 128 -2.22 38.30 -45.19
C LYS A 128 -1.78 37.61 -46.49
N GLU A 129 -2.73 36.88 -47.07
CA GLU A 129 -2.95 36.72 -48.52
C GLU A 129 -4.48 36.86 -48.70
N LYS A 130 -4.97 38.01 -49.16
CA LYS A 130 -5.19 38.48 -50.54
C LYS A 130 -6.52 37.98 -51.09
#